data_AF-A0A1F3XZK3-F1
#
_entry.id   AF-A0A1F3XZK3-F1
#
_cell.length_a   1.000
_cell.length_b   1.000
_cell.length_c   1.000
_cell.angle_alpha   90.00
_cell.angle_beta   90.00
_cell.angle_gamma   90.00
#
_symmetry.space_group_name_H-M   'P 1'
#
loop_
_entity.id
_entity.type
_entity.pdbx_description
1 polymer ?
#
loop_
_entity_poly.entity_id
_entity_poly.type
_entity_poly.pdbx_seq_one_letter_code
_entity_poly.pdbx_strand_id
1 'polypeptide(L)'
;LKTPGFETDDSLSFKNNSDEKSIQEKVMILLNGEKRLVRDGISVGLALFEIGQNRAVDAFLCSDGSCSLCGVYVDGIKKLACQTEVHNGMSIKLIESKPTKESYTVCSCLGVTKQEIVDRIRQSKFTSPEAVVPVTHVGDGPCHGQSCGEIFKRILIEEGLDASNWIDWRFPWAEWKLNPAPHD
;
A
#
# COMPACT_ATOMS: atom_id res chain seq x y z
N LEU A 1 -46.43 36.01 35.80
CA LEU A 1 -46.04 34.73 35.19
C LEU A 1 -44.55 34.53 35.46
N LYS A 2 -44.23 33.73 36.48
CA LYS A 2 -42.86 33.40 36.90
C LYS A 2 -42.44 32.13 36.15
N THR A 3 -41.30 32.15 35.48
CA THR A 3 -40.66 30.96 34.90
C THR A 3 -39.99 30.14 36.00
N PRO A 4 -40.04 28.78 35.97
CA PRO A 4 -39.36 27.96 36.95
C PRO A 4 -37.86 27.90 36.64
N GLY A 5 -37.04 28.01 37.68
CA GLY A 5 -35.61 27.74 37.63
C GLY A 5 -35.33 26.26 37.42
N PHE A 6 -34.30 25.96 36.65
CA PHE A 6 -33.74 24.62 36.53
C PHE A 6 -32.38 24.63 37.22
N GLU A 7 -32.28 23.81 38.27
CA GLU A 7 -31.12 23.60 39.10
C GLU A 7 -29.99 22.96 38.27
N THR A 8 -28.78 23.47 38.40
CA THR A 8 -27.58 22.86 37.81
C THR A 8 -27.12 21.72 38.71
N ASP A 9 -27.33 20.48 38.26
CA ASP A 9 -26.73 19.29 38.86
C ASP A 9 -25.23 19.25 38.54
N ASP A 10 -24.46 19.55 39.57
CA ASP A 10 -23.02 19.63 39.61
C ASP A 10 -22.44 18.22 39.87
N SER A 11 -22.59 17.29 38.92
CA SER A 11 -22.05 15.94 39.06
C SER A 11 -21.83 15.16 37.75
N LEU A 12 -21.19 15.79 36.75
CA LEU A 12 -20.54 15.04 35.68
C LEU A 12 -19.05 15.38 35.64
N SER A 13 -18.30 14.61 36.42
CA SER A 13 -16.86 14.48 36.24
C SER A 13 -16.60 13.94 34.83
N PHE A 14 -16.24 14.83 33.91
CA PHE A 14 -15.62 14.45 32.66
C PHE A 14 -14.32 13.74 32.99
N LYS A 15 -14.37 12.40 33.04
CA LYS A 15 -13.17 11.59 32.90
C LYS A 15 -12.60 11.96 31.55
N ASN A 16 -11.52 12.74 31.57
CA ASN A 16 -10.63 12.92 30.44
C ASN A 16 -10.11 11.52 30.08
N ASN A 17 -10.83 10.80 29.21
CA ASN A 17 -10.23 9.77 28.39
C ASN A 17 -9.33 10.52 27.42
N SER A 18 -8.12 10.80 27.89
CA SER A 18 -6.97 10.97 27.05
C SER A 18 -6.78 9.67 26.27
N ASP A 19 -7.59 9.49 25.22
CA ASP A 19 -7.25 8.65 24.08
C ASP A 19 -6.06 9.32 23.38
N GLU A 20 -4.91 9.26 24.06
CA GLU A 20 -3.60 9.36 23.43
C GLU A 20 -3.61 8.28 22.35
N LYS A 21 -3.84 8.70 21.10
CA LYS A 21 -3.60 7.90 19.90
C LYS A 21 -2.32 7.10 20.13
N SER A 22 -2.45 5.79 20.34
CA SER A 22 -1.29 4.93 20.44
C SER A 22 -0.47 5.15 19.18
N ILE A 23 0.74 5.66 19.35
CA ILE A 23 1.73 5.65 18.28
C ILE A 23 2.01 4.16 18.08
N GLN A 24 1.32 3.54 17.12
CA GLN A 24 1.57 2.16 16.77
C GLN A 24 3.04 2.09 16.32
N GLU A 25 3.85 1.40 17.13
CA GLU A 25 5.29 1.25 16.93
C GLU A 25 5.56 0.72 15.51
N LYS A 26 6.53 1.32 14.80
CA LYS A 26 6.97 0.81 13.51
C LYS A 26 8.09 -0.21 13.72
N VAL A 27 7.95 -1.40 13.16
CA VAL A 27 8.93 -2.48 13.22
C VAL A 27 9.54 -2.75 11.86
N MET A 28 10.73 -3.34 11.85
CA MET A 28 11.43 -3.71 10.63
C MET A 28 11.02 -5.12 10.18
N ILE A 29 10.73 -5.26 8.90
CA ILE A 29 10.46 -6.54 8.25
C ILE A 29 11.37 -6.73 7.04
N LEU A 30 11.54 -7.99 6.60
CA LEU A 30 12.14 -8.32 5.31
C LEU A 30 11.03 -8.68 4.32
N LEU A 31 10.74 -7.80 3.36
CA LEU A 31 9.76 -8.05 2.29
C LEU A 31 10.49 -8.39 0.99
N ASN A 32 10.32 -9.61 0.49
CA ASN A 32 11.04 -10.11 -0.69
C ASN A 32 12.57 -9.92 -0.61
N GLY A 33 13.13 -9.93 0.61
CA GLY A 33 14.55 -9.68 0.87
C GLY A 33 14.93 -8.20 1.10
N GLU A 34 13.99 -7.26 0.93
CA GLU A 34 14.19 -5.83 1.15
C GLU A 34 13.71 -5.39 2.54
N LYS A 35 14.49 -4.55 3.22
CA LYS A 35 14.11 -4.01 4.55
C LYS A 35 13.02 -2.94 4.40
N ARG A 36 11.92 -3.09 5.15
CA ARG A 36 10.81 -2.14 5.19
C ARG A 36 10.39 -1.85 6.63
N LEU A 37 9.86 -0.65 6.87
CA LEU A 37 9.18 -0.30 8.11
C LEU A 37 7.67 -0.43 7.92
N VAL A 38 7.01 -1.07 8.88
CA VAL A 38 5.54 -1.25 8.92
C VAL A 38 5.07 -1.11 10.36
N ARG A 39 3.78 -0.86 10.58
CA ARG A 39 3.23 -0.83 11.94
C ARG A 39 3.21 -2.23 12.54
N ASP A 40 3.49 -2.33 13.83
CA ASP A 40 3.47 -3.57 14.60
C ASP A 40 2.05 -4.00 14.94
N GLY A 41 1.83 -5.32 15.06
CA GLY A 41 0.56 -5.90 15.53
C GLY A 41 -0.65 -5.77 14.59
N ILE A 42 -0.52 -5.09 13.44
CA ILE A 42 -1.55 -5.12 12.39
C ILE A 42 -1.41 -6.36 11.51
N SER A 43 -2.43 -6.69 10.73
CA SER A 43 -2.31 -7.78 9.77
C SER A 43 -1.27 -7.47 8.70
N VAL A 44 -0.56 -8.50 8.23
CA VAL A 44 0.36 -8.40 7.09
C VAL A 44 -0.34 -7.80 5.89
N GLY A 45 -1.62 -8.12 5.69
CA GLY A 45 -2.40 -7.55 4.59
C GLY A 45 -2.56 -6.04 4.66
N LEU A 46 -2.92 -5.51 5.85
CA LEU A 46 -2.99 -4.07 6.07
C LEU A 46 -1.60 -3.44 5.95
N ALA A 47 -0.56 -4.06 6.50
CA ALA A 47 0.80 -3.55 6.41
C ALA A 47 1.28 -3.42 4.97
N LEU A 48 1.02 -4.41 4.11
CA LEU A 48 1.35 -4.39 2.67
C LEU A 48 0.57 -3.30 1.93
N PHE A 49 -0.70 -3.08 2.29
CA PHE A 49 -1.50 -1.99 1.74
C PHE A 49 -0.89 -0.62 2.06
N GLU A 50 -0.48 -0.40 3.31
CA GLU A 50 0.08 0.88 3.75
C GLU A 50 1.38 1.24 3.04
N ILE A 51 2.22 0.25 2.70
CA ILE A 51 3.48 0.46 1.97
C ILE A 51 3.36 0.35 0.46
N GLY A 52 2.14 0.35 -0.09
CA GLY A 52 1.91 0.30 -1.54
C GLY A 52 2.35 -0.99 -2.21
N GLN A 53 2.42 -2.09 -1.47
CA GLN A 53 2.77 -3.42 -1.94
C GLN A 53 1.53 -4.30 -2.17
N ASN A 54 0.38 -3.64 -2.38
CA ASN A 54 -0.88 -4.31 -2.57
C ASN A 54 -0.97 -5.01 -3.93
N ARG A 55 -1.82 -6.04 -4.01
CA ARG A 55 -2.14 -6.75 -5.25
C ARG A 55 -3.55 -6.39 -5.72
N ALA A 56 -3.71 -6.09 -7.01
CA ALA A 56 -5.01 -5.72 -7.58
C ALA A 56 -6.06 -6.85 -7.50
N VAL A 57 -5.64 -8.12 -7.44
CA VAL A 57 -6.56 -9.28 -7.49
C VAL A 57 -7.26 -9.53 -6.15
N ASP A 58 -6.56 -9.36 -5.04
CA ASP A 58 -7.05 -9.78 -3.73
C ASP A 58 -6.92 -8.71 -2.64
N ALA A 59 -6.29 -7.58 -2.99
CA ALA A 59 -6.15 -6.34 -2.21
C ALA A 59 -5.63 -6.50 -0.77
N PHE A 60 -5.34 -7.72 -0.31
CA PHE A 60 -5.06 -8.09 1.08
C PHE A 60 -6.09 -7.63 2.13
N LEU A 61 -7.33 -7.31 1.74
CA LEU A 61 -8.33 -6.66 2.60
C LEU A 61 -9.46 -7.58 3.12
N CYS A 62 -9.42 -8.88 2.81
CA CYS A 62 -10.29 -9.85 3.48
C CYS A 62 -9.92 -9.93 4.97
N SER A 63 -10.87 -10.22 5.88
CA SER A 63 -10.61 -10.31 7.33
C SER A 63 -10.72 -11.72 7.91
N ASP A 64 -11.42 -12.63 7.24
CA ASP A 64 -11.74 -13.97 7.74
C ASP A 64 -11.04 -15.11 6.99
N GLY A 65 -10.26 -14.79 5.97
CA GLY A 65 -9.50 -15.76 5.17
C GLY A 65 -10.34 -16.64 4.25
N SER A 66 -11.66 -16.42 4.17
CA SER A 66 -12.60 -17.26 3.42
C SER A 66 -12.25 -17.41 1.94
N CYS A 67 -11.63 -16.39 1.33
CA CYS A 67 -11.27 -16.42 -0.09
C CYS A 67 -9.97 -17.18 -0.40
N SER A 68 -9.06 -17.35 0.57
CA SER A 68 -7.73 -17.97 0.40
C SER A 68 -6.83 -17.35 -0.69
N LEU A 69 -7.11 -16.13 -1.16
CA LEU A 69 -6.35 -15.46 -2.24
C LEU A 69 -5.08 -14.76 -1.73
N CYS A 70 -5.07 -14.36 -0.45
CA CYS A 70 -4.01 -13.56 0.18
C CYS A 70 -2.80 -14.37 0.69
N GLY A 71 -2.52 -15.51 0.07
CA GLY A 71 -1.39 -16.36 0.44
C GLY A 71 -0.04 -15.64 0.30
N VAL A 72 0.77 -15.72 1.35
CA VAL A 72 2.16 -15.24 1.43
C VAL A 72 3.01 -16.27 2.17
N TYR A 73 4.33 -16.23 1.98
CA TYR A 73 5.25 -16.99 2.82
C TYR A 73 5.76 -16.10 3.95
N VAL A 74 5.55 -16.52 5.19
CA VAL A 74 6.07 -15.86 6.40
C VAL A 74 7.03 -16.82 7.07
N ASP A 75 8.30 -16.43 7.14
CA ASP A 75 9.40 -17.24 7.68
C ASP A 75 9.45 -18.65 7.07
N GLY A 76 9.20 -18.72 5.75
CA GLY A 76 9.19 -19.96 4.98
C GLY A 76 7.87 -20.75 5.03
N ILE A 77 6.90 -20.35 5.87
CA ILE A 77 5.62 -21.03 6.03
C ILE A 77 4.53 -20.27 5.26
N LYS A 78 3.74 -20.98 4.45
CA LYS A 78 2.61 -20.37 3.75
C LYS A 78 1.51 -20.00 4.74
N LYS A 79 1.16 -18.71 4.83
CA LYS A 79 0.10 -18.16 5.68
C LYS A 79 -0.82 -17.22 4.89
N LEU A 80 -1.96 -16.87 5.48
CA LEU A 80 -2.87 -15.87 4.94
C LEU A 80 -2.49 -14.48 5.47
N ALA A 81 -2.21 -13.53 4.58
CA ALA A 81 -1.78 -12.19 4.97
C ALA A 81 -2.83 -11.46 5.84
N CYS A 82 -4.11 -11.71 5.59
CA CYS A 82 -5.21 -11.09 6.36
C CYS A 82 -5.27 -11.52 7.83
N GLN A 83 -4.79 -12.71 8.15
CA GLN A 83 -4.90 -13.34 9.48
C GLN A 83 -3.54 -13.49 10.17
N THR A 84 -2.47 -13.01 9.54
CA THR A 84 -1.13 -13.05 10.13
C THR A 84 -0.79 -11.66 10.64
N GLU A 85 -0.48 -11.55 11.93
CA GLU A 85 0.00 -10.30 12.52
C GLU A 85 1.46 -10.04 12.19
N VAL A 86 1.78 -8.75 12.02
CA VAL A 86 3.15 -8.27 11.86
C VAL A 86 3.87 -8.29 13.19
N HIS A 87 5.15 -8.69 13.15
CA HIS A 87 6.09 -8.51 14.25
C HIS A 87 7.48 -8.19 13.74
N ASN A 88 8.30 -7.58 14.59
CA ASN A 88 9.67 -7.22 14.26
C ASN A 88 10.50 -8.43 13.78
N GLY A 89 11.30 -8.20 12.74
CA GLY A 89 12.24 -9.17 12.18
C GLY A 89 11.62 -10.25 11.29
N MET A 90 10.30 -10.27 11.09
CA MET A 90 9.67 -11.29 10.23
C MET A 90 10.10 -11.18 8.77
N SER A 91 10.18 -12.31 8.08
CA SER A 91 10.44 -12.39 6.64
C SER A 91 9.17 -12.73 5.88
N ILE A 92 8.72 -11.81 5.03
CA ILE A 92 7.54 -11.95 4.17
C ILE A 92 8.00 -12.09 2.72
N LYS A 93 7.57 -13.14 2.04
CA LYS A 93 7.73 -13.31 0.59
C LYS A 93 6.37 -13.39 -0.08
N LEU A 94 6.15 -12.48 -1.03
CA LEU A 94 4.92 -12.44 -1.82
C LEU A 94 4.88 -13.62 -2.79
N ILE A 95 3.70 -14.22 -2.94
CA ILE A 95 3.45 -15.17 -4.03
C ILE A 95 3.21 -14.36 -5.30
N GLU A 96 4.04 -14.57 -6.32
CA GLU A 96 3.83 -13.97 -7.62
C GLU A 96 2.53 -14.48 -8.23
N SER A 97 1.60 -13.58 -8.52
CA SER A 97 0.48 -13.82 -9.40
C SER A 97 0.68 -12.95 -10.64
N LYS A 98 1.03 -13.57 -11.77
CA LYS A 98 0.98 -12.88 -13.06
C LYS A 98 -0.49 -12.76 -13.48
N PRO A 99 -1.01 -11.56 -13.72
CA PRO A 99 -2.32 -11.42 -14.34
C PRO A 99 -2.30 -12.13 -15.70
N THR A 100 -3.30 -12.97 -15.95
CA THR A 100 -3.36 -13.83 -17.13
C THR A 100 -3.87 -13.13 -18.39
N LYS A 101 -4.36 -11.89 -18.25
CA LYS A 101 -4.88 -11.08 -19.37
C LYS A 101 -3.85 -10.04 -19.80
N GLU A 102 -3.75 -9.81 -21.11
CA GLU A 102 -2.90 -8.76 -21.69
C GLU A 102 -3.38 -7.34 -21.30
N SER A 103 -4.69 -7.13 -21.23
CA SER A 103 -5.30 -5.88 -20.77
C SER A 103 -6.09 -6.12 -19.47
N TYR A 104 -5.67 -5.42 -18.41
CA TYR A 104 -6.34 -5.38 -17.12
C TYR A 104 -6.21 -3.98 -16.51
N THR A 105 -7.13 -3.63 -15.61
CA THR A 105 -7.12 -2.37 -14.88
C THR A 105 -5.92 -2.32 -13.93
N VAL A 106 -5.07 -1.31 -14.09
CA VAL A 106 -3.92 -1.03 -13.23
C VAL A 106 -4.32 -0.06 -12.13
N CYS A 107 -4.96 1.06 -12.47
CA CYS A 107 -5.43 2.07 -11.51
C CYS A 107 -6.95 2.11 -11.47
N SER A 108 -7.56 1.40 -10.51
CA SER A 108 -9.03 1.36 -10.37
C SER A 108 -9.64 2.73 -10.07
N CYS A 109 -8.91 3.63 -9.40
CA CYS A 109 -9.38 4.98 -9.10
C CYS A 109 -9.60 5.84 -10.36
N LEU A 110 -8.78 5.65 -11.38
CA LEU A 110 -8.77 6.48 -12.59
C LEU A 110 -9.16 5.69 -13.85
N GLY A 111 -9.47 4.40 -13.71
CA GLY A 111 -9.79 3.52 -14.83
C GLY A 111 -8.62 3.18 -15.74
N VAL A 112 -7.37 3.48 -15.36
CA VAL A 112 -6.20 3.28 -16.23
C VAL A 112 -5.87 1.80 -16.36
N THR A 113 -5.67 1.34 -17.60
CA THR A 113 -5.37 -0.05 -17.97
C THR A 113 -3.90 -0.25 -18.34
N LYS A 114 -3.44 -1.51 -18.32
CA LYS A 114 -2.09 -1.87 -18.81
C LYS A 114 -1.88 -1.42 -20.26
N GLN A 115 -2.86 -1.63 -21.14
CA GLN A 115 -2.74 -1.30 -22.56
C GLN A 115 -2.49 0.20 -22.78
N GLU A 116 -3.25 1.07 -22.09
CA GLU A 116 -3.07 2.53 -22.21
C GLU A 116 -1.69 2.98 -21.76
N ILE A 117 -1.13 2.37 -20.71
CA ILE A 117 0.24 2.66 -20.25
C ILE A 117 1.25 2.26 -21.32
N VAL A 118 1.14 1.04 -21.85
CA VAL A 118 2.03 0.51 -22.89
C VAL A 118 1.96 1.36 -24.16
N ASP A 119 0.76 1.74 -24.60
CA ASP A 119 0.56 2.57 -25.78
C ASP A 119 1.23 3.94 -25.61
N ARG A 120 1.09 4.57 -24.44
CA ARG A 120 1.72 5.86 -24.12
C ARG A 120 3.25 5.77 -24.11
N ILE A 121 3.81 4.69 -23.55
CA ILE A 121 5.25 4.44 -23.54
C ILE A 121 5.80 4.31 -24.96
N ARG A 122 5.15 3.47 -25.78
CA ARG A 122 5.61 3.18 -27.15
C ARG A 122 5.45 4.34 -28.10
N GLN A 123 4.34 5.09 -28.00
CA GLN A 123 4.09 6.27 -28.85
C GLN A 123 5.10 7.40 -28.59
N SER A 124 5.48 7.60 -27.33
CA SER A 124 6.30 8.74 -26.91
C SER A 124 7.80 8.42 -26.81
N LYS A 125 8.19 7.15 -26.98
CA LYS A 125 9.58 6.66 -26.84
C LYS A 125 10.24 7.13 -25.53
N PHE A 126 9.52 7.06 -24.42
CA PHE A 126 10.08 7.43 -23.12
C PHE A 126 11.26 6.54 -22.77
N THR A 127 12.29 7.14 -22.18
CA THR A 127 13.51 6.45 -21.72
C THR A 127 13.63 6.40 -20.21
N SER A 128 12.73 7.04 -19.46
CA SER A 128 12.72 7.01 -18.00
C SER A 128 11.30 6.90 -17.40
N PRO A 129 11.15 6.28 -16.21
CA PRO A 129 9.89 6.21 -15.47
C PRO A 129 9.20 7.56 -15.24
N GLU A 130 9.98 8.60 -14.92
CA GLU A 130 9.50 9.94 -14.56
C GLU A 130 8.74 10.59 -15.71
N ALA A 131 9.14 10.32 -16.96
CA ALA A 131 8.48 10.85 -18.13
C ALA A 131 7.11 10.19 -18.39
N VAL A 132 6.91 8.95 -17.93
CA VAL A 132 5.67 8.19 -18.11
C VAL A 132 4.59 8.64 -17.12
N VAL A 133 4.98 9.03 -15.91
CA VAL A 133 4.07 9.44 -14.83
C VAL A 133 3.07 10.55 -15.26
N PRO A 134 3.51 11.73 -15.74
CA PRO A 134 2.61 12.86 -15.98
C PRO A 134 1.64 12.62 -17.13
N VAL A 135 1.95 11.69 -18.04
CA VAL A 135 1.06 11.35 -19.17
C VAL A 135 0.14 10.18 -18.86
N THR A 136 0.49 9.34 -17.88
CA THR A 136 -0.34 8.20 -17.50
C THR A 136 -1.33 8.50 -16.38
N HIS A 137 -1.01 9.48 -15.54
CA HIS A 137 -1.74 9.82 -14.30
C HIS A 137 -1.87 8.66 -13.31
N VAL A 138 -1.12 7.57 -13.52
CA VAL A 138 -1.18 6.42 -12.62
C VAL A 138 -0.72 6.84 -11.23
N GLY A 139 -1.56 6.54 -10.23
CA GLY A 139 -1.30 6.90 -8.83
C GLY A 139 -1.84 8.27 -8.41
N ASP A 140 -2.40 9.09 -9.32
CA ASP A 140 -2.99 10.40 -8.99
C ASP A 140 -4.39 10.30 -8.36
N GLY A 141 -4.94 9.08 -8.25
CA GLY A 141 -6.23 8.83 -7.61
C GLY A 141 -6.18 8.96 -6.08
N PRO A 142 -7.34 8.90 -5.40
CA PRO A 142 -7.45 9.04 -3.94
C PRO A 142 -6.65 8.00 -3.12
N CYS A 143 -6.28 6.87 -3.72
CA CYS A 143 -5.43 5.87 -3.04
C CYS A 143 -3.93 6.20 -3.10
N HIS A 144 -3.52 7.25 -3.81
CA HIS A 144 -2.12 7.69 -3.93
C HIS A 144 -1.16 6.53 -4.23
N GLY A 145 -1.49 5.74 -5.25
CA GLY A 145 -0.63 4.65 -5.73
C GLY A 145 -0.60 3.38 -4.86
N GLN A 146 -1.29 3.33 -3.72
CA GLN A 146 -1.23 2.17 -2.80
C GLN A 146 -1.59 0.83 -3.47
N SER A 147 -2.52 0.86 -4.44
CA SER A 147 -2.95 -0.35 -5.15
C SER A 147 -2.28 -0.56 -6.49
N CYS A 148 -1.83 0.51 -7.15
CA CYS A 148 -1.37 0.46 -8.54
C CYS A 148 0.13 0.71 -8.72
N GLY A 149 0.84 1.24 -7.72
CA GLY A 149 2.24 1.67 -7.83
C GLY A 149 3.19 0.52 -8.17
N GLU A 150 3.13 -0.58 -7.42
CA GLU A 150 3.97 -1.77 -7.67
C GLU A 150 3.66 -2.42 -9.03
N ILE A 151 2.38 -2.47 -9.42
CA ILE A 151 1.97 -3.00 -10.73
C ILE A 151 2.50 -2.11 -11.86
N PHE A 152 2.37 -0.78 -11.69
CA PHE A 152 2.88 0.19 -12.64
C PHE A 152 4.39 0.05 -12.81
N LYS A 153 5.14 -0.02 -11.70
CA LYS A 153 6.59 -0.25 -11.71
C LYS A 153 6.97 -1.49 -12.51
N ARG A 154 6.25 -2.61 -12.34
CA ARG A 154 6.48 -3.84 -13.12
C ARG A 154 6.25 -3.63 -14.61
N ILE A 155 5.19 -2.92 -14.99
CA ILE A 155 4.91 -2.60 -16.40
C ILE A 155 6.05 -1.77 -17.01
N LEU A 156 6.60 -0.81 -16.26
CA LEU A 156 7.74 -0.01 -16.73
C LEU A 156 8.96 -0.90 -17.00
N ILE A 157 9.28 -1.82 -16.08
CA ILE A 157 10.38 -2.79 -16.24
C ILE A 157 10.13 -3.72 -17.44
N GLU A 158 8.89 -4.21 -17.60
CA GLU A 158 8.50 -5.05 -18.75
C GLU A 158 8.68 -4.33 -20.10
N GLU A 159 8.43 -3.02 -20.15
CA GLU A 159 8.65 -2.19 -21.35
C GLU A 159 10.09 -1.68 -21.49
N GLY A 160 11.03 -2.15 -20.64
CA GLY A 160 12.46 -1.90 -20.76
C GLY A 160 12.94 -0.59 -20.13
N LEU A 161 12.13 0.05 -19.30
CA LEU A 161 12.53 1.23 -18.52
C LEU A 161 13.28 0.79 -17.26
N ASP A 162 14.36 1.49 -16.90
CA ASP A 162 15.09 1.23 -15.66
C ASP A 162 14.30 1.75 -14.45
N ALA A 163 13.35 0.93 -13.98
CA ALA A 163 12.51 1.26 -12.84
C ALA A 163 12.80 0.39 -11.61
N SER A 164 13.81 -0.50 -11.63
CA SER A 164 14.04 -1.46 -10.54
C SER A 164 14.27 -0.79 -9.18
N ASN A 165 15.05 0.29 -9.18
CA ASN A 165 15.35 1.11 -8.00
C ASN A 165 14.55 2.41 -7.95
N TRP A 166 13.66 2.63 -8.91
CA TRP A 166 12.84 3.83 -8.97
C TRP A 166 11.90 3.92 -7.77
N ILE A 167 11.82 5.14 -7.22
CA ILE A 167 10.93 5.50 -6.12
C ILE A 167 10.08 6.66 -6.59
N ASP A 168 8.78 6.47 -6.52
CA ASP A 168 7.81 7.51 -6.83
C ASP A 168 7.50 8.32 -5.58
N TRP A 169 8.18 9.46 -5.43
CA TRP A 169 8.08 10.33 -4.27
C TRP A 169 6.74 11.07 -4.14
N ARG A 170 5.83 10.94 -5.12
CA ARG A 170 4.45 11.41 -4.97
C ARG A 170 3.70 10.61 -3.90
N PHE A 171 4.17 9.41 -3.59
CA PHE A 171 3.48 8.53 -2.68
C PHE A 171 3.94 8.74 -1.23
N PRO A 172 3.01 8.99 -0.30
CA PRO A 172 3.35 9.29 1.10
C PRO A 172 4.01 8.11 1.83
N TRP A 173 3.91 6.90 1.28
CA TRP A 173 4.52 5.68 1.82
C TRP A 173 5.93 5.39 1.27
N ALA A 174 6.47 6.22 0.36
CA ALA A 174 7.83 6.07 -0.17
C ALA A 174 8.90 6.12 0.93
N GLU A 175 8.65 6.87 2.00
CA GLU A 175 9.50 6.97 3.20
C GLU A 175 9.62 5.67 4.02
N TRP A 176 8.79 4.65 3.76
CA TRP A 176 8.79 3.41 4.56
C TRP A 176 9.78 2.37 4.01
N LYS A 177 10.55 2.74 2.98
CA LYS A 177 11.69 1.99 2.47
C LYS A 177 12.96 2.43 3.21
N LEU A 178 13.59 1.50 3.93
CA LEU A 178 14.87 1.76 4.61
C LEU A 178 15.99 1.70 3.56
N ASN A 179 16.70 2.83 3.36
CA ASN A 179 17.68 3.10 2.28
C ASN A 179 17.04 3.25 0.88
N PRO A 180 16.32 4.36 0.60
CA PRO A 180 16.05 4.75 -0.77
C PRO A 180 17.38 5.02 -1.50
N ALA A 181 17.47 4.73 -2.80
CA ALA A 181 18.61 5.17 -3.59
C ALA A 181 18.74 6.71 -3.49
N PRO A 182 19.97 7.27 -3.52
CA PRO A 182 20.13 8.72 -3.46
C PRO A 182 19.35 9.39 -4.60
N HIS A 183 18.78 10.56 -4.32
CA HIS A 183 18.26 11.43 -5.36
C HIS A 183 19.45 11.95 -6.18
N ASP A 184 19.53 11.58 -7.46
CA ASP A 184 20.36 12.29 -8.45
C ASP A 184 19.50 13.35 -9.15
#